data_AF-W1P8T6-F1
#
_entry.id   AF-W1P8T6-F1
#
_cell.length_a   1.000
_cell.length_b   1.000
_cell.length_c   1.000
_cell.angle_alpha   90.00
_cell.angle_beta   90.00
_cell.angle_gamma   90.00
#
_symmetry.space_group_name_H-M   'P 1'
#
loop_
_entity.id
_entity.type
_entity.pdbx_description
1 polymer ?
#
loop_
_entity_poly.entity_id
_entity_poly.type
_entity_poly.pdbx_seq_one_letter_code
_entity_poly.pdbx_strand_id
1 'polypeptide(L)'
;MAPKRGGKAPVPAKKKAEKVVNPLFEKRPKQFGIGGALPPKRDLHRFVKWPKVVRIQRQRRILKQRLKVPPALNQFTKTLDKNLGKKKVLFWDY
;
A
#
# COMPACT_ATOMS: atom_id res chain seq x y z
N MET A 1 -42.64 -4.06 45.21
CA MET A 1 -42.55 -5.37 44.54
C MET A 1 -42.35 -5.12 43.05
N ALA A 2 -41.23 -5.53 42.45
CA ALA A 2 -40.82 -5.18 41.08
C ALA A 2 -41.07 -6.34 40.10
N PRO A 3 -41.43 -6.10 38.81
CA PRO A 3 -41.41 -7.14 37.80
C PRO A 3 -40.14 -7.10 36.92
N LYS A 4 -39.37 -8.17 37.07
CA LYS A 4 -38.50 -8.93 36.15
C LYS A 4 -38.08 -8.33 34.79
N ARG A 5 -36.75 -8.31 34.59
CA ARG A 5 -35.97 -7.99 33.38
C ARG A 5 -36.38 -8.80 32.15
N GLY A 6 -36.61 -8.13 31.02
CA GLY A 6 -36.83 -8.72 29.70
C GLY A 6 -35.55 -9.34 29.11
N GLY A 7 -35.68 -10.56 28.59
CA GLY A 7 -34.60 -11.34 27.99
C GLY A 7 -34.22 -10.87 26.59
N LYS A 8 -32.91 -10.84 26.30
CA LYS A 8 -32.37 -10.67 24.95
C LYS A 8 -32.49 -11.99 24.18
N ALA A 9 -33.05 -11.94 22.96
CA ALA A 9 -33.12 -13.06 22.04
C ALA A 9 -31.70 -13.50 21.59
N PRO A 10 -31.44 -14.81 21.43
CA PRO A 10 -30.13 -15.31 21.02
C PRO A 10 -29.91 -15.11 19.52
N VAL A 11 -28.81 -14.46 19.16
CA VAL A 11 -28.33 -14.30 17.79
C VAL A 11 -27.84 -15.67 17.28
N PRO A 12 -28.22 -16.14 16.07
CA PRO A 12 -27.82 -17.45 15.59
C PRO A 12 -26.30 -17.53 15.40
N ALA A 13 -25.68 -18.46 16.10
CA ALA A 13 -24.26 -18.77 15.98
C ALA A 13 -23.96 -19.27 14.55
N LYS A 14 -23.11 -18.55 13.82
CA LYS A 14 -22.55 -19.02 12.54
C LYS A 14 -21.84 -20.36 12.77
N LYS A 15 -22.39 -21.44 12.21
CA LYS A 15 -21.74 -22.75 12.16
C LYS A 15 -20.38 -22.59 11.48
N LYS A 16 -19.30 -22.91 12.20
CA LYS A 16 -17.98 -23.10 11.61
C LYS A 16 -18.05 -24.37 10.77
N ALA A 17 -17.95 -24.24 9.45
CA ALA A 17 -17.81 -25.39 8.57
C ALA A 17 -16.51 -26.11 8.93
N GLU A 18 -16.61 -27.40 9.29
CA GLU A 18 -15.45 -28.28 9.42
C GLU A 18 -14.79 -28.39 8.05
N LYS A 19 -13.50 -28.04 7.99
CA LYS A 19 -12.70 -28.24 6.79
C LYS A 19 -12.40 -29.73 6.69
N VAL A 20 -12.98 -30.40 5.71
CA VAL A 20 -12.60 -31.76 5.31
C VAL A 20 -11.11 -31.74 4.97
N VAL A 21 -10.27 -32.29 5.86
CA VAL A 21 -8.84 -32.45 5.60
C VAL A 21 -8.69 -33.77 4.85
N ASN A 22 -8.12 -33.69 3.63
CA ASN A 22 -7.86 -34.85 2.80
C ASN A 22 -6.86 -35.78 3.53
N PRO A 23 -7.23 -37.02 3.89
CA PRO A 23 -6.40 -37.92 4.71
C PRO A 23 -5.11 -38.38 4.01
N LEU A 24 -4.98 -38.14 2.70
CA LEU A 24 -3.80 -38.51 1.91
C LEU A 24 -2.60 -37.57 2.11
N PHE A 25 -2.80 -36.35 2.63
CA PHE A 25 -1.72 -35.37 2.79
C PHE A 25 -1.79 -34.61 4.10
N GLU A 26 -0.71 -34.71 4.89
CA GLU A 26 -0.50 -33.90 6.08
C GLU A 26 -0.01 -32.49 5.75
N LYS A 27 -0.39 -31.50 6.56
CA LYS A 27 0.13 -30.12 6.42
C LYS A 27 1.58 -30.05 6.88
N ARG A 28 2.47 -29.53 6.02
CA ARG A 28 3.88 -29.24 6.35
C ARG A 28 4.12 -27.73 6.49
N PRO A 29 3.86 -27.11 7.66
CA PRO A 29 4.12 -25.69 7.85
C PRO A 29 5.63 -25.41 7.83
N LYS A 30 6.05 -24.42 7.03
CA LYS A 30 7.43 -23.91 7.06
C LYS A 30 7.53 -22.83 8.12
N GLN A 31 8.49 -22.96 9.03
CA GLN A 31 8.78 -21.92 10.01
C GLN A 31 9.63 -20.84 9.36
N PHE A 32 9.02 -19.70 9.04
CA PHE A 32 9.72 -18.53 8.53
C PHE A 32 10.12 -17.66 9.72
N GLY A 33 11.42 -17.53 9.95
CA GLY A 33 11.98 -16.82 11.10
C GLY A 33 13.50 -16.81 11.04
N ILE A 34 14.15 -16.14 11.99
CA ILE A 34 15.61 -16.12 12.10
C ILE A 34 16.09 -17.56 12.39
N GLY A 35 16.99 -18.10 11.57
CA GLY A 35 17.48 -19.48 11.70
C GLY A 35 16.52 -20.59 11.24
N GLY A 36 15.37 -20.22 10.65
CA GLY A 36 14.39 -21.16 10.11
C GLY A 36 14.51 -21.41 8.61
N ALA A 37 13.39 -21.77 7.97
CA ALA A 37 13.33 -21.99 6.54
C ALA A 37 13.57 -20.69 5.75
N LEU A 38 14.05 -20.82 4.50
CA LEU A 38 14.24 -19.69 3.59
C LEU A 38 12.96 -18.83 3.52
N PRO A 39 13.10 -17.50 3.64
CA PRO A 39 11.94 -16.62 3.62
C PRO A 39 11.24 -16.68 2.25
N PRO A 40 9.93 -16.44 2.21
CA PRO A 40 9.22 -16.28 0.95
C PRO A 40 9.80 -15.07 0.19
N LYS A 41 9.65 -15.08 -1.15
CA LYS A 41 10.03 -13.94 -1.98
C LYS A 41 9.26 -12.70 -1.51
N ARG A 42 9.99 -11.69 -1.05
CA ARG A 42 9.47 -10.39 -0.61
C ARG A 42 9.84 -9.31 -1.63
N ASP A 43 9.08 -8.22 -1.67
CA ASP A 43 9.46 -7.09 -2.51
C ASP A 43 10.76 -6.45 -1.97
N LEU A 44 11.80 -6.51 -2.80
CA LEU A 44 13.12 -5.92 -2.51
C LEU A 44 13.31 -4.56 -3.19
N HIS A 45 12.31 -4.02 -3.90
CA HIS A 45 12.42 -2.78 -4.66
C HIS A 45 12.99 -1.61 -3.84
N ARG A 46 12.75 -1.56 -2.52
CA ARG A 46 13.32 -0.54 -1.63
C ARG A 46 14.76 -0.84 -1.17
N PHE A 47 15.13 -2.11 -1.05
CA PHE A 47 16.38 -2.57 -0.44
C PHE A 47 17.46 -2.95 -1.47
N VAL A 48 17.09 -3.04 -2.75
CA VAL A 48 18.04 -3.26 -3.84
C VAL A 48 18.96 -2.04 -3.98
N LYS A 49 20.25 -2.32 -4.21
CA LYS A 49 21.24 -1.30 -4.58
C LYS A 49 20.92 -0.78 -5.99
N TRP A 50 20.20 0.34 -6.05
CA TRP A 50 19.85 1.00 -7.31
C TRP A 50 21.07 1.61 -8.01
N PRO A 51 21.04 1.70 -9.36
CA PRO A 51 22.04 2.43 -10.14
C PRO A 51 22.21 3.88 -9.65
N LYS A 52 23.43 4.42 -9.78
CA LYS A 52 23.80 5.76 -9.30
C LYS A 52 22.86 6.86 -9.79
N VAL A 53 22.46 6.81 -11.07
CA VAL A 53 21.57 7.80 -11.69
C VAL A 53 20.19 7.84 -11.03
N VAL A 54 19.61 6.67 -10.74
CA VAL A 54 18.29 6.56 -10.09
C VAL A 54 18.35 7.12 -8.68
N ARG A 55 19.43 6.83 -7.94
CA ARG A 55 19.65 7.37 -6.60
C ARG A 55 19.70 8.90 -6.60
N ILE A 56 20.49 9.48 -7.50
CA ILE A 56 20.64 10.94 -7.61
C ILE A 56 19.33 11.60 -8.02
N GLN A 57 18.59 11.04 -8.98
CA GLN A 57 17.28 11.55 -9.41
C GLN A 57 16.27 11.57 -8.24
N ARG A 58 16.19 10.47 -7.47
CA ARG A 58 15.31 10.37 -6.29
C ARG A 58 15.73 11.36 -5.18
N GLN A 59 17.02 11.44 -4.89
CA GLN A 59 17.56 12.38 -3.90
C GLN A 59 17.29 13.84 -4.29
N ARG A 60 17.48 14.21 -5.56
CA ARG A 60 17.18 15.56 -6.06
C ARG A 60 15.72 15.94 -5.82
N ARG A 61 14.78 15.01 -6.05
CA ARG A 61 13.34 15.23 -5.76
C ARG A 61 13.10 15.45 -4.27
N ILE A 62 13.70 14.64 -3.41
CA ILE A 62 13.56 14.76 -1.95
C ILE A 62 14.13 16.09 -1.45
N LEU A 63 15.30 16.50 -1.95
CA LEU A 63 15.94 17.77 -1.59
C LEU A 63 15.05 18.97 -1.96
N LYS A 64 14.47 18.98 -3.15
CA LYS A 64 13.53 20.04 -3.58
C LYS A 64 12.30 20.16 -2.67
N GLN A 65 11.86 19.06 -2.04
CA GLN A 65 10.72 19.05 -1.13
C GLN A 65 11.10 19.48 0.30
N ARG A 66 12.31 19.12 0.75
CA ARG A 66 12.77 19.38 2.12
C ARG A 66 13.37 20.76 2.30
N LEU A 67 13.99 21.31 1.26
CA LEU A 67 14.60 22.63 1.28
C LEU A 67 13.58 23.69 0.87
N LYS A 68 13.74 24.90 1.40
CA LYS A 68 12.92 26.04 1.00
C LYS A 68 13.31 26.47 -0.42
N VAL A 69 12.34 26.43 -1.32
CA VAL A 69 12.53 26.82 -2.73
C VAL A 69 12.13 28.30 -2.89
N PRO A 70 12.96 29.14 -3.55
CA PRO A 70 12.61 30.53 -3.85
C PRO A 70 11.32 30.65 -4.67
N PRO A 71 10.53 31.73 -4.50
CA PRO A 71 9.23 31.88 -5.15
C PRO A 71 9.31 31.84 -6.69
N ALA A 72 10.35 32.43 -7.27
CA ALA A 72 10.60 32.40 -8.72
C ALA A 72 10.78 30.98 -9.28
N LEU A 73 11.29 30.04 -8.49
CA LEU A 73 11.40 28.63 -8.88
C LEU A 73 10.14 27.84 -8.51
N ASN A 74 9.45 28.24 -7.44
CA ASN A 74 8.27 27.54 -6.97
C ASN A 74 7.04 27.77 -7.86
N GLN A 75 6.99 28.83 -8.66
CA GLN A 75 5.89 29.07 -9.62
C GLN A 75 5.69 27.89 -10.59
N PHE A 76 6.76 27.19 -10.95
CA PHE A 76 6.71 26.03 -11.85
C PHE A 76 6.11 24.76 -11.21
N THR A 77 5.92 24.73 -9.90
CA THR A 77 5.23 23.61 -9.24
C THR A 77 3.70 23.75 -9.30
N LYS A 78 3.19 24.97 -9.48
CA LYS A 78 1.77 25.29 -9.60
C LYS A 78 1.39 25.33 -11.08
N THR A 79 1.00 24.19 -11.63
CA THR A 79 0.60 24.06 -13.03
C THR A 79 -0.92 24.18 -13.21
N LEU A 80 -1.38 24.44 -14.44
CA LEU A 80 -2.80 24.34 -14.80
C LEU A 80 -3.34 22.93 -14.51
N ASP A 81 -4.64 22.82 -14.29
CA ASP A 81 -5.30 21.54 -14.07
C ASP A 81 -5.27 20.68 -15.34
N LYS A 82 -5.46 19.37 -15.18
CA LYS A 82 -5.34 18.41 -16.28
C LYS A 82 -6.36 18.65 -17.40
N ASN A 83 -7.56 19.16 -17.10
CA ASN A 83 -8.61 19.37 -18.10
C ASN A 83 -8.26 20.59 -18.97
N LEU A 84 -7.93 21.71 -18.32
CA LEU A 84 -7.53 22.92 -19.03
C LEU A 84 -6.21 22.74 -19.79
N GLY A 85 -5.24 22.03 -19.21
CA GLY A 85 -3.98 21.71 -19.85
C GLY A 85 -4.17 20.93 -21.15
N LYS A 86 -4.99 19.86 -21.13
CA LYS A 86 -5.30 19.08 -22.34
C LYS A 86 -6.00 19.92 -23.41
N LYS A 87 -7.00 20.72 -23.04
CA LYS A 87 -7.72 21.58 -23.98
C LYS A 87 -6.80 22.61 -24.64
N LYS A 88 -5.88 23.21 -23.87
CA LYS A 88 -4.88 24.11 -24.42
C LYS A 88 -3.99 23.40 -25.43
N VAL A 89 -3.41 22.25 -25.08
CA VAL A 89 -2.56 21.48 -26.01
C VAL A 89 -3.30 21.21 -27.32
N LEU A 90 -4.53 20.71 -27.26
CA LEU A 90 -5.35 20.45 -28.44
C LEU A 90 -5.69 21.71 -29.27
N PHE A 91 -5.79 22.88 -28.64
CA PHE A 91 -6.00 24.15 -29.34
C PHE A 91 -4.73 24.65 -30.05
N TRP A 92 -3.54 24.38 -29.51
CA TRP A 92 -2.26 24.76 -30.13
C TRP A 92 -1.79 23.79 -31.22
N ASP A 93 -2.36 22.59 -31.25
CA ASP A 93 -2.10 21.55 -32.28
C ASP A 93 -3.01 21.70 -33.52
N TYR A 94 -3.82 22.77 -33.61
CA TYR A 94 -4.69 23.16 -34.74
C TYR A 94 -4.25 24.52 -35.31
#